data_AF-A0A3M1H846-F1
#
_entry.id   AF-A0A3M1H846-F1
#
_cell.length_a   1.000
_cell.length_b   1.000
_cell.length_c   1.000
_cell.angle_alpha   90.00
_cell.angle_beta   90.00
_cell.angle_gamma   90.00
#
_symmetry.space_group_name_H-M   'P 1'
#
loop_
_entity.id
_entity.type
_entity.pdbx_description
1 polymer ?
#
loop_
_entity_poly.entity_id
_entity_poly.type
_entity_poly.pdbx_seq_one_letter_code
_entity_poly.pdbx_strand_id
1 'polypeptide(L)'
;MKELLTVRAQIKKRKPHFKRYDAGKKKRLSLAWRSVRAKTNKIGRKGYPRAPALGFSSPRAIRGFSKEGLEQVMVYTSSDLESIDAKTQGAIISAGLGAKKRIELLKKAIEKKINVLNIKDPKKYIEEIENKRAEKKKLREEKVTKKSAAQKKSEKKESKLEESTKDEADKKAQGIKQQEKIITQKQ
;
A
#
# COMPACT_ATOMS: atom_id res chain seq x y z
N MET A 1 -9.73 28.16 22.45
CA MET A 1 -9.26 26.94 21.73
C MET A 1 -7.94 26.40 22.25
N LYS A 2 -6.86 27.20 22.26
CA LYS A 2 -5.52 26.76 22.70
C LYS A 2 -5.50 26.16 24.12
N GLU A 3 -6.17 26.79 25.07
CA GLU A 3 -6.28 26.29 26.46
C GLU A 3 -6.99 24.94 26.56
N LEU A 4 -8.06 24.73 25.78
CA LEU A 4 -8.73 23.43 25.76
C LEU A 4 -7.79 22.35 25.20
N LEU A 5 -6.97 22.68 24.20
CA LEU A 5 -6.01 21.74 23.62
C LEU A 5 -4.93 21.34 24.62
N THR A 6 -4.44 22.27 25.44
CA THR A 6 -3.47 21.96 26.51
C THR A 6 -4.11 21.07 27.58
N VAL A 7 -5.35 21.36 27.99
CA VAL A 7 -6.12 20.50 28.90
C VAL A 7 -6.29 19.09 28.31
N ARG A 8 -6.64 18.96 27.02
CA ARG A 8 -6.72 17.66 26.34
C ARG A 8 -5.39 16.92 26.35
N ALA A 9 -4.28 17.61 26.14
CA ALA A 9 -2.95 17.01 26.18
C ALA A 9 -2.61 16.49 27.60
N GLN A 10 -2.93 17.26 28.64
CA GLN A 10 -2.76 16.87 30.04
C GLN A 10 -3.61 15.63 30.39
N ILE A 11 -4.88 15.61 29.99
CA ILE A 11 -5.77 14.46 30.19
C ILE A 11 -5.23 13.22 29.44
N LYS A 12 -4.80 13.38 28.17
CA LYS A 12 -4.21 12.29 27.39
C LYS A 12 -2.94 11.72 28.03
N LYS A 13 -2.09 12.56 28.63
CA LYS A 13 -0.87 12.12 29.33
C LYS A 13 -1.19 11.20 30.52
N ARG A 14 -2.30 11.43 31.21
CA ARG A 14 -2.76 10.62 32.35
C ARG A 14 -3.61 9.40 31.93
N LYS A 15 -4.06 9.35 30.68
CA LYS A 15 -5.00 8.34 30.19
C LYS A 15 -4.30 7.00 29.96
N PRO A 16 -4.73 5.91 30.61
CA PRO A 16 -4.21 4.57 30.30
C PRO A 16 -4.57 4.14 28.87
N HIS A 17 -3.85 3.15 28.35
CA HIS A 17 -4.12 2.55 27.04
C HIS A 17 -5.45 1.77 26.97
N PHE A 18 -6.14 1.59 28.11
CA PHE A 18 -7.38 0.83 28.23
C PHE A 18 -7.34 -0.53 27.51
N LYS A 19 -6.36 -1.35 27.90
CA LYS A 19 -6.24 -2.73 27.43
C LYS A 19 -7.13 -3.65 28.27
N ARG A 20 -7.69 -4.70 27.66
CA ARG A 20 -8.40 -5.76 28.40
C ARG A 20 -7.48 -6.42 29.44
N TYR A 21 -8.06 -6.81 30.57
CA TYR A 21 -7.34 -7.55 31.62
C TYR A 21 -6.62 -8.78 31.05
N ASP A 22 -5.35 -8.97 31.42
CA ASP A 22 -4.49 -10.07 30.98
C ASP A 22 -4.32 -10.24 29.46
N ALA A 23 -4.69 -9.25 28.64
CA ALA A 23 -4.53 -9.32 27.18
C ALA A 23 -3.07 -9.52 26.75
N GLY A 24 -2.11 -8.97 27.50
CA GLY A 24 -0.69 -9.19 27.25
C GLY A 24 -0.17 -10.57 27.70
N LYS A 25 -0.90 -11.29 28.55
CA LYS A 25 -0.49 -12.61 29.08
C LYS A 25 -0.97 -13.77 28.21
N LYS A 26 -2.11 -13.62 27.54
CA LYS A 26 -2.75 -14.69 26.76
C LYS A 26 -2.96 -14.24 25.32
N LYS A 27 -2.29 -14.90 24.36
CA LYS A 27 -2.37 -14.57 22.92
C LYS A 27 -3.80 -14.58 22.35
N ARG A 28 -4.68 -15.44 22.89
CA ARG A 28 -6.10 -15.53 22.49
C ARG A 28 -6.94 -14.31 22.89
N LEU A 29 -6.45 -13.46 23.78
CA LEU A 29 -7.17 -12.29 24.26
C LEU A 29 -6.79 -11.07 23.43
N SER A 30 -7.78 -10.42 22.81
CA SER A 30 -7.57 -9.16 22.11
C SER A 30 -7.25 -8.02 23.07
N LEU A 31 -6.52 -7.02 22.57
CA LEU A 31 -6.17 -5.79 23.31
C LEU A 31 -7.38 -4.88 23.55
N ALA A 32 -8.44 -5.03 22.76
CA ALA A 32 -9.65 -4.22 22.85
C ALA A 32 -10.28 -4.31 24.25
N TRP A 33 -10.54 -3.16 24.87
CA TRP A 33 -11.14 -3.07 26.20
C TRP A 33 -12.42 -3.90 26.29
N ARG A 34 -12.59 -4.62 27.40
CA ARG A 34 -13.88 -5.22 27.79
C ARG A 34 -14.11 -4.96 29.27
N SER A 35 -15.35 -4.61 29.60
CA SER A 35 -15.74 -4.43 30.99
C SER A 35 -15.49 -5.72 31.79
N VAL A 36 -14.92 -5.56 32.97
CA VAL A 36 -14.65 -6.68 33.87
C VAL A 36 -15.94 -7.11 34.56
N ARG A 37 -16.18 -8.42 34.62
CA ARG A 37 -17.38 -8.99 35.27
C ARG A 37 -17.09 -9.60 36.63
N ALA A 38 -15.88 -10.14 36.81
CA ALA A 38 -15.51 -10.87 38.02
C ALA A 38 -15.18 -9.91 39.18
N LYS A 39 -15.75 -10.15 40.37
CA LYS A 39 -15.47 -9.42 41.62
C LYS A 39 -14.01 -9.55 42.07
N THR A 40 -13.35 -10.65 41.71
CA THR A 40 -11.93 -10.93 42.01
C THR A 40 -10.96 -10.15 41.12
N ASN A 41 -11.45 -9.43 40.10
CA ASN A 41 -10.58 -8.65 39.22
C ASN A 41 -9.96 -7.48 39.98
N LYS A 42 -8.69 -7.21 39.68
CA LYS A 42 -7.88 -6.16 40.31
C LYS A 42 -7.85 -4.85 39.52
N ILE A 43 -8.45 -4.77 38.33
CA ILE A 43 -8.59 -3.52 37.56
C ILE A 43 -9.23 -2.43 38.43
N GLY A 44 -8.65 -1.22 38.38
CA GLY A 44 -9.07 -0.10 39.22
C GLY A 44 -8.48 -0.10 40.64
N ARG A 45 -7.84 -1.19 41.09
CA ARG A 45 -7.08 -1.21 42.35
C ARG A 45 -5.67 -0.64 42.15
N LYS A 46 -5.04 -0.18 43.24
CA LYS A 46 -3.65 0.33 43.24
C LYS A 46 -2.71 -0.73 42.61
N GLY A 47 -1.81 -0.27 41.74
CA GLY A 47 -0.89 -1.14 40.99
C GLY A 47 -1.46 -1.76 39.71
N TYR A 48 -2.77 -1.63 39.46
CA TYR A 48 -3.40 -2.07 38.21
C TYR A 48 -3.89 -0.88 37.37
N PRO A 49 -4.04 -1.04 36.04
CA PRO A 49 -4.59 0.01 35.19
C PRO A 49 -5.99 0.47 35.67
N ARG A 50 -6.24 1.77 35.58
CA ARG A 50 -7.56 2.34 35.85
C ARG A 50 -8.57 1.92 34.79
N ALA A 51 -9.81 1.69 35.21
CA ALA A 51 -10.91 1.46 34.28
C ALA A 51 -11.27 2.75 33.51
N PRO A 52 -11.81 2.65 32.29
CA PRO A 52 -12.41 3.79 31.60
C PRO A 52 -13.50 4.44 32.45
N ALA A 53 -13.45 5.76 32.55
CA ALA A 53 -14.39 6.59 33.29
C ALA A 53 -14.57 7.92 32.56
N LEU A 54 -15.66 8.64 32.87
CA LEU A 54 -15.99 9.94 32.26
C LEU A 54 -14.86 10.97 32.41
N GLY A 55 -14.12 10.94 33.53
CA GLY A 55 -12.99 11.85 33.79
C GLY A 55 -11.79 11.70 32.84
N PHE A 56 -11.74 10.65 32.01
CA PHE A 56 -10.71 10.50 30.96
C PHE A 56 -11.17 11.06 29.60
N SER A 57 -12.36 11.65 29.54
CA SER A 57 -12.88 12.26 28.33
C SER A 57 -12.20 13.61 28.07
N SER A 58 -12.00 13.94 26.79
CA SER A 58 -11.54 15.29 26.42
C SER A 58 -12.70 16.29 26.46
N PRO A 59 -12.41 17.60 26.63
CA PRO A 59 -13.42 18.65 26.54
C PRO A 59 -14.26 18.51 25.28
N ARG A 60 -15.57 18.77 25.39
CA ARG A 60 -16.55 18.48 24.32
C ARG A 60 -16.25 19.25 23.04
N ALA A 61 -15.91 20.54 23.16
CA ALA A 61 -15.66 21.43 22.02
C ALA A 61 -14.48 21.04 21.11
N ILE A 62 -13.52 20.26 21.61
CA ILE A 62 -12.31 19.87 20.86
C ILE A 62 -12.17 18.35 20.71
N ARG A 63 -13.21 17.61 21.08
CA ARG A 63 -13.22 16.16 20.96
C ARG A 63 -13.25 15.82 19.47
N GLY A 64 -12.32 14.98 19.02
CA GLY A 64 -12.18 14.63 17.60
C GLY A 64 -11.28 15.55 16.77
N PHE A 65 -10.85 16.70 17.31
CA PHE A 65 -10.03 17.65 16.56
C PHE A 65 -8.57 17.17 16.45
N SER A 66 -7.83 17.74 15.49
CA SER A 66 -6.39 17.55 15.33
C SER A 66 -5.59 18.08 16.52
N LYS A 67 -4.29 17.77 16.58
CA LYS A 67 -3.36 18.35 17.58
C LYS A 67 -3.28 19.87 17.44
N GLU A 68 -3.36 20.35 16.20
CA GLU A 68 -3.33 21.77 15.85
C GLU A 68 -4.67 22.49 16.13
N GLY A 69 -5.73 21.74 16.44
CA GLY A 69 -7.06 22.31 16.69
C GLY A 69 -7.93 22.46 15.44
N LEU A 70 -7.54 21.86 14.32
CA LEU A 70 -8.38 21.76 13.13
C LEU A 70 -9.41 20.62 13.27
N GLU A 71 -10.63 20.85 12.79
CA GLU A 71 -11.63 19.80 12.63
C GLU A 71 -11.23 18.85 11.49
N GLN A 72 -11.44 17.55 11.68
CA GLN A 72 -10.98 16.52 10.74
C GLN A 72 -12.09 16.20 9.73
N VAL A 73 -11.87 16.53 8.46
CA VAL A 73 -12.82 16.20 7.37
C VAL A 73 -12.22 15.13 6.49
N MET A 74 -12.97 14.05 6.26
CA MET A 74 -12.55 12.96 5.37
C MET A 74 -12.80 13.34 3.92
N VAL A 75 -11.78 13.20 3.07
CA VAL A 75 -11.80 13.64 1.65
C VAL A 75 -11.62 12.42 0.74
N TYR A 76 -12.53 12.30 -0.23
CA TYR A 76 -12.53 11.27 -1.26
C TYR A 76 -12.40 11.86 -2.67
N THR A 77 -12.95 13.06 -2.88
CA THR A 77 -13.04 13.71 -4.19
C THR A 77 -12.55 15.16 -4.14
N SER A 78 -12.41 15.79 -5.31
CA SER A 78 -12.00 17.19 -5.37
C SER A 78 -13.10 18.16 -4.91
N SER A 79 -14.37 17.79 -5.05
CA SER A 79 -15.50 18.59 -4.56
C SER A 79 -15.51 18.66 -3.03
N ASP A 80 -15.08 17.60 -2.35
CA ASP A 80 -14.92 17.61 -0.90
C ASP A 80 -13.89 18.67 -0.47
N LEU A 81 -12.85 18.92 -1.27
CA LEU A 81 -11.85 19.98 -1.02
C LEU A 81 -12.38 21.40 -1.30
N GLU A 82 -13.47 21.54 -2.05
CA GLU A 82 -14.12 22.84 -2.30
C GLU A 82 -14.98 23.27 -1.11
N SER A 83 -15.56 22.30 -0.40
CA SER A 83 -16.45 22.56 0.73
C SER A 83 -15.71 22.84 2.05
N ILE A 84 -14.39 22.69 2.08
CA ILE A 84 -13.57 22.79 3.30
C ILE A 84 -13.07 24.22 3.50
N ASP A 85 -13.25 24.75 4.70
CA ASP A 85 -12.61 25.99 5.14
C ASP A 85 -11.18 25.71 5.67
N ALA A 86 -10.18 26.24 4.97
CA ALA A 86 -8.76 26.03 5.29
C ALA A 86 -8.34 26.56 6.68
N LYS A 87 -9.11 27.49 7.29
CA LYS A 87 -8.76 28.05 8.60
C LYS A 87 -9.19 27.17 9.77
N THR A 88 -10.34 26.51 9.65
CA THR A 88 -10.97 25.76 10.74
C THR A 88 -10.86 24.25 10.56
N GLN A 89 -10.79 23.78 9.33
CA GLN A 89 -10.83 22.37 8.97
C GLN A 89 -9.52 21.91 8.32
N GLY A 90 -9.18 20.64 8.56
CA GLY A 90 -8.06 19.95 7.95
C GLY A 90 -8.54 18.71 7.20
N ALA A 91 -7.97 18.50 6.02
CA ALA A 91 -8.33 17.39 5.15
C ALA A 91 -7.60 16.10 5.57
N ILE A 92 -8.35 15.00 5.69
CA ILE A 92 -7.83 13.63 5.77
C ILE A 92 -8.11 12.94 4.46
N ILE A 93 -7.06 12.73 3.65
CA ILE A 93 -7.19 12.00 2.40
C ILE A 93 -7.41 10.51 2.69
N SER A 94 -8.49 9.96 2.16
CA SER A 94 -8.87 8.56 2.39
C SER A 94 -7.78 7.55 2.01
N ALA A 95 -7.63 6.51 2.85
CA ALA A 95 -6.66 5.44 2.65
C ALA A 95 -6.89 4.65 1.35
N GLY A 96 -8.15 4.49 0.94
CA GLY A 96 -8.55 3.69 -0.23
C GLY A 96 -8.28 4.35 -1.58
N LEU A 97 -7.85 5.62 -1.61
CA LEU A 97 -7.60 6.32 -2.86
C LEU A 97 -6.32 5.83 -3.55
N GLY A 98 -6.41 5.53 -4.84
CA GLY A 98 -5.25 5.19 -5.64
C GLY A 98 -4.26 6.36 -5.77
N ALA A 99 -3.00 6.04 -6.09
CA ALA A 99 -1.93 7.04 -6.17
C ALA A 99 -2.20 8.18 -7.17
N LYS A 100 -2.97 7.95 -8.25
CA LYS A 100 -3.28 8.99 -9.25
C LYS A 100 -4.17 10.09 -8.63
N LYS A 101 -5.33 9.69 -8.11
CA LYS A 101 -6.27 10.56 -7.41
C LYS A 101 -5.63 11.26 -6.22
N ARG A 102 -4.74 10.57 -5.48
CA ARG A 102 -4.01 11.20 -4.37
C ARG A 102 -3.12 12.35 -4.83
N ILE A 103 -2.36 12.20 -5.90
CA ILE A 103 -1.53 13.29 -6.44
C ILE A 103 -2.42 14.48 -6.84
N GLU A 104 -3.52 14.22 -7.55
CA GLU A 104 -4.45 15.26 -7.98
C GLU A 104 -5.04 16.04 -6.79
N LEU A 105 -5.50 15.33 -5.76
CA LEU A 105 -6.04 15.95 -4.55
C LEU A 105 -4.97 16.72 -3.77
N LEU A 106 -3.75 16.22 -3.69
CA LEU A 106 -2.66 16.91 -3.01
C LEU A 106 -2.26 18.19 -3.73
N LYS A 107 -2.18 18.17 -5.08
CA LYS A 107 -1.93 19.37 -5.88
C LYS A 107 -3.00 20.43 -5.62
N LYS A 108 -4.29 20.06 -5.70
CA LYS A 108 -5.42 20.94 -5.38
C LYS A 108 -5.40 21.45 -3.93
N ALA A 109 -5.04 20.60 -2.97
CA ALA A 109 -4.95 20.99 -1.57
C ALA A 109 -3.84 22.03 -1.33
N ILE A 110 -2.69 21.88 -2.00
CA ILE A 110 -1.59 22.85 -1.96
C ILE A 110 -2.04 24.19 -2.56
N GLU A 111 -2.70 24.16 -3.72
CA GLU A 111 -3.24 25.36 -4.38
C GLU A 111 -4.20 26.13 -3.48
N LYS A 112 -5.10 25.41 -2.79
CA LYS A 112 -6.07 25.99 -1.85
C LYS A 112 -5.52 26.26 -0.46
N LYS A 113 -4.24 25.95 -0.20
CA LYS A 113 -3.58 26.08 1.10
C LYS A 113 -4.31 25.34 2.24
N ILE A 114 -4.95 24.21 1.92
CA ILE A 114 -5.63 23.36 2.90
C ILE A 114 -4.59 22.45 3.56
N ASN A 115 -4.63 22.35 4.90
CA ASN A 115 -3.73 21.46 5.62
C ASN A 115 -4.19 20.00 5.51
N VAL A 116 -3.25 19.12 5.15
CA VAL A 116 -3.50 17.68 4.96
C VAL A 116 -2.95 16.92 6.16
N LEU A 117 -3.83 16.41 7.03
CA LEU A 117 -3.44 15.93 8.36
C LEU A 117 -2.71 14.56 8.38
N ASN A 118 -2.84 13.78 7.31
CA ASN A 118 -2.25 12.45 7.22
C ASN A 118 -0.87 12.42 6.54
N ILE A 119 -0.42 13.54 5.96
CA ILE A 119 0.83 13.66 5.21
C ILE A 119 1.59 14.85 5.77
N LYS A 120 2.85 14.65 6.20
CA LYS A 120 3.68 15.74 6.73
C LYS A 120 4.05 16.75 5.64
N ASP A 121 4.56 16.24 4.51
CA ASP A 121 5.07 17.06 3.41
C ASP A 121 4.39 16.67 2.09
N PRO A 122 3.35 17.40 1.65
CA PRO A 122 2.61 17.10 0.42
C PRO A 122 3.49 17.07 -0.84
N LYS A 123 4.43 18.02 -0.98
CA LYS A 123 5.31 18.15 -2.14
C LYS A 123 6.24 16.95 -2.28
N LYS A 124 6.97 16.63 -1.21
CA LYS A 124 7.86 15.46 -1.14
C LYS A 124 7.11 14.15 -1.44
N TYR A 125 5.90 14.02 -0.91
CA TYR A 125 5.09 12.83 -1.15
C TYR A 125 4.69 12.66 -2.64
N ILE A 126 4.41 13.77 -3.34
CA ILE A 126 4.14 13.74 -4.79
C ILE A 126 5.39 13.26 -5.54
N GLU A 127 6.55 13.83 -5.25
CA GLU A 127 7.84 13.46 -5.87
C GLU A 127 8.17 11.98 -5.66
N GLU A 128 8.00 11.47 -4.43
CA GLU A 128 8.23 10.05 -4.12
C GLU A 128 7.34 9.11 -4.95
N ILE A 129 6.08 9.48 -5.20
CA ILE A 129 5.18 8.67 -6.02
C ILE A 129 5.57 8.75 -7.49
N GLU A 130 5.92 9.92 -7.99
CA GLU A 130 6.34 10.12 -9.38
C GLU A 130 7.63 9.34 -9.68
N ASN A 131 8.61 9.37 -8.78
CA ASN A 131 9.84 8.58 -8.87
C ASN A 131 9.57 7.07 -8.89
N LYS A 132 8.77 6.56 -7.94
CA LYS A 132 8.38 5.14 -7.89
C LYS A 132 7.65 4.69 -9.17
N ARG A 133 6.90 5.59 -9.81
CA ARG A 133 6.25 5.30 -11.10
C ARG A 133 7.23 5.25 -12.25
N ALA A 134 8.17 6.20 -12.31
CA ALA A 134 9.22 6.21 -13.32
C ALA A 134 10.10 4.96 -13.23
N GLU A 135 10.52 4.56 -12.03
CA GLU A 135 11.27 3.32 -11.79
C GLU A 135 10.48 2.09 -12.24
N LYS A 136 9.20 1.99 -11.86
CA LYS A 136 8.34 0.88 -12.30
C LYS A 136 8.18 0.84 -13.82
N LYS A 137 8.11 2.00 -14.49
CA LYS A 137 8.04 2.09 -15.95
C LYS A 137 9.33 1.59 -16.59
N LYS A 138 10.49 2.05 -16.14
CA LYS A 138 11.82 1.59 -16.61
C LYS A 138 12.00 0.07 -16.41
N LEU A 139 11.68 -0.45 -15.22
CA LEU A 139 11.71 -1.89 -14.92
C LEU A 139 10.77 -2.70 -15.84
N ARG A 140 9.63 -2.13 -16.24
CA ARG A 140 8.70 -2.77 -17.16
C ARG A 140 9.24 -2.79 -18.58
N GLU A 141 9.82 -1.68 -19.04
CA GLU A 141 10.47 -1.55 -20.35
C GLU A 141 11.65 -2.52 -20.48
N GLU A 142 12.52 -2.62 -19.48
CA GLU A 142 13.62 -3.59 -19.44
C GLU A 142 13.15 -5.04 -19.47
N LYS A 143 12.03 -5.35 -18.81
CA LYS A 143 11.43 -6.70 -18.86
C LYS A 143 10.85 -7.01 -20.24
N VAL A 144 10.25 -6.02 -20.90
CA VAL A 144 9.71 -6.18 -22.26
C VAL A 144 10.85 -6.42 -23.25
N THR A 145 11.93 -5.64 -23.19
CA THR A 145 13.09 -5.81 -24.08
C THR A 145 13.81 -7.15 -23.86
N LYS A 146 13.96 -7.59 -22.62
CA LYS A 146 14.51 -8.93 -22.29
C LYS A 146 13.63 -10.07 -22.80
N LYS A 147 12.29 -9.95 -22.70
CA LYS A 147 11.36 -10.95 -23.25
C LYS A 147 11.40 -11.01 -24.77
N SER A 148 11.41 -9.86 -25.45
CA SER A 148 11.53 -9.83 -26.92
C SER A 148 12.88 -10.38 -27.42
N ALA A 149 13.96 -10.18 -26.67
CA ALA A 149 15.28 -10.75 -26.99
C ALA A 149 15.33 -12.28 -26.74
N ALA A 150 14.59 -12.79 -25.75
CA ALA A 150 14.45 -14.22 -25.51
C ALA A 150 13.61 -14.91 -26.60
N GLN A 151 12.50 -14.31 -27.02
CA GLN A 151 11.67 -14.81 -28.14
C GLN A 151 12.44 -14.81 -29.47
N LYS A 152 13.18 -13.75 -29.78
CA LYS A 152 14.05 -13.73 -30.98
C LYS A 152 15.17 -14.77 -30.93
N LYS A 153 15.60 -15.21 -29.75
CA LYS A 153 16.61 -16.28 -29.58
C LYS A 153 16.00 -17.67 -29.70
N SER A 154 14.74 -17.89 -29.29
CA SER A 154 14.04 -19.16 -29.47
C SER A 154 13.65 -19.38 -30.94
N GLU A 155 13.12 -18.35 -31.62
CA GLU A 155 12.77 -18.42 -33.05
C GLU A 155 14.00 -18.71 -33.94
N LYS A 156 15.17 -18.12 -33.63
CA LYS A 156 16.43 -18.40 -34.34
C LYS A 156 17.02 -19.79 -34.05
N LYS A 157 16.58 -20.44 -32.97
CA LYS A 157 17.00 -21.79 -32.58
C LYS A 157 16.09 -22.84 -33.22
N GLU A 158 14.79 -22.57 -33.26
CA GLU A 158 13.80 -23.38 -34.00
C GLU A 158 14.08 -23.35 -35.50
N SER A 159 14.36 -22.18 -36.09
CA SER A 159 14.69 -22.09 -37.52
C SER A 159 15.96 -22.87 -37.89
N LYS A 160 16.98 -22.89 -37.01
CA LYS A 160 18.20 -23.69 -37.20
C LYS A 160 17.99 -25.19 -37.02
N LEU A 161 17.08 -25.60 -36.13
CA LEU A 161 16.73 -27.01 -35.95
C LEU A 161 15.96 -27.54 -37.17
N GLU A 162 14.99 -26.78 -37.67
CA GLU A 162 14.20 -27.15 -38.85
C GLU A 162 15.07 -27.28 -40.11
N GLU A 163 16.03 -26.36 -40.31
CA GLU A 163 17.00 -26.41 -41.41
C GLU A 163 17.91 -27.65 -41.30
N SER A 164 18.40 -27.96 -40.09
CA SER A 164 19.22 -29.16 -39.86
C SER A 164 18.47 -30.49 -40.06
N THR A 165 17.18 -30.55 -39.73
CA THR A 165 16.36 -31.76 -39.93
C THR A 165 15.99 -32.00 -41.39
N LYS A 166 15.86 -30.93 -42.20
CA LYS A 166 15.64 -31.04 -43.65
C LYS A 166 16.89 -31.53 -44.37
N ASP A 167 18.06 -30.99 -44.02
CA ASP A 167 19.35 -31.43 -44.56
C ASP A 167 19.67 -32.91 -44.24
N GLU A 168 19.26 -33.40 -43.06
CA GLU A 168 19.47 -34.79 -42.65
C GLU A 168 18.49 -35.77 -43.33
N ALA A 169 17.26 -35.33 -43.60
CA ALA A 169 16.27 -36.09 -44.35
C ALA A 169 16.63 -36.21 -45.85
N ASP A 170 17.12 -35.13 -46.46
CA ASP A 170 17.59 -35.13 -47.85
C ASP A 170 18.81 -36.04 -48.05
N LYS A 171 19.73 -36.10 -47.09
CA LYS A 171 20.87 -37.04 -47.10
C LYS A 171 20.43 -38.50 -46.97
N LYS A 172 19.45 -38.80 -46.10
CA LYS A 172 18.88 -40.16 -45.99
C LYS A 172 18.15 -40.59 -47.25
N ALA A 173 17.39 -39.70 -47.88
CA ALA A 173 16.71 -39.97 -49.15
C ALA A 173 17.69 -40.19 -50.30
N GLN A 174 18.80 -39.45 -50.35
CA GLN A 174 19.87 -39.69 -51.32
C GLN A 174 20.59 -41.02 -51.09
N GLY A 175 20.84 -41.40 -49.83
CA GLY A 175 21.44 -42.69 -49.47
C GLY A 175 20.56 -43.90 -49.87
N ILE A 176 19.25 -43.81 -49.65
CA ILE A 176 18.29 -44.86 -50.08
C ILE A 176 18.27 -45.00 -51.61
N LYS A 177 18.23 -43.87 -52.35
CA LYS A 177 18.29 -43.88 -53.82
C LYS A 177 19.60 -44.47 -54.36
N GLN A 178 20.71 -44.27 -53.66
CA GLN A 178 22.00 -44.90 -54.02
C GLN A 178 21.98 -46.41 -53.77
N GLN A 179 21.41 -46.87 -52.67
CA GLN A 179 21.25 -48.30 -52.36
C GLN A 179 20.33 -49.00 -53.37
N GLU A 180 19.19 -48.41 -53.71
CA GLU A 180 18.28 -48.92 -54.73
C GLU A 180 18.97 -49.01 -56.11
N LYS A 181 19.74 -47.99 -56.49
CA LYS A 181 20.56 -48.01 -57.72
C LYS A 181 21.58 -49.16 -57.75
N ILE A 182 22.25 -49.41 -56.62
CA ILE A 182 23.24 -50.50 -56.48
C ILE A 182 22.55 -51.88 -56.54
N ILE A 183 21.34 -52.00 -55.98
CA ILE A 183 20.56 -53.26 -56.01
C ILE A 183 20.09 -53.57 -57.43
N THR A 184 19.63 -52.58 -58.19
CA THR A 184 19.19 -52.77 -59.60
C THR A 184 20.31 -53.12 -60.58
N GLN A 185 21.58 -52.89 -60.24
CA GLN A 185 22.73 -53.25 -61.09
C GLN A 185 23.24 -54.70 -60.87
N LYS A 186 22.65 -55.45 -59.93
CA LYS A 186 23.18 -56.75 -59.47
C LYS A 186 22.35 -57.98 -59.92
N GLN A 187 21.48 -57.83 -60.91
CA GLN A 187 20.78 -58.91 -61.63
C GLN A 187 21.28 -58.96 -63.08
#